data_AF-A0A095XMD7-F1
#
_entry.id   AF-A0A095XMD7-F1
#
_cell.length_a   1.000
_cell.length_b   1.000
_cell.length_c   1.000
_cell.angle_alpha   90.00
_cell.angle_beta   90.00
_cell.angle_gamma   90.00
#
_symmetry.space_group_name_H-M   'P 1'
#
loop_
_entity.id
_entity.type
_entity.pdbx_description
1 polymer ?
#
loop_
_entity_poly.entity_id
_entity_poly.type
_entity_poly.pdbx_seq_one_letter_code
_entity_poly.pdbx_strand_id
1 'polypeptide(L)'
;NPVPGEWELPEGLISLLDVHASLAEGESLIAELARLGEPVQSEVGALSALDDIKMRPGDEISITLNDGELMLSQNGKPAKGKGSVAVPQWAEPHIFVQVSNQ
;
A
#
# COMPACT_ATOMS: atom_id res chain seq x y z
N ASN A 1 -15.03 -5.52 30.89
CA ASN A 1 -14.63 -4.54 29.86
C ASN A 1 -14.84 -5.17 28.50
N PRO A 2 -15.92 -4.90 27.76
CA PRO A 2 -15.95 -5.28 26.35
C PRO A 2 -15.12 -4.25 25.58
N VAL A 3 -14.15 -4.72 24.79
CA VAL A 3 -13.43 -3.86 23.83
C VAL A 3 -14.34 -3.74 22.60
N PRO A 4 -14.77 -2.53 22.21
CA PRO A 4 -15.71 -2.35 21.12
C PRO A 4 -14.98 -2.41 19.76
N GLY A 5 -15.48 -3.26 18.87
CA GLY A 5 -15.31 -3.12 17.42
C GLY A 5 -13.93 -3.53 16.89
N GLU A 6 -13.63 -4.83 16.88
CA GLU A 6 -12.85 -5.38 15.78
C GLU A 6 -13.67 -5.14 14.52
N TRP A 7 -13.33 -4.09 13.77
CA TRP A 7 -13.66 -4.04 12.37
C TRP A 7 -12.82 -5.15 11.74
N GLU A 8 -13.36 -6.37 11.70
CA GLU A 8 -12.76 -7.47 10.96
C GLU A 8 -12.69 -6.99 9.50
N LEU A 9 -11.51 -6.49 9.11
CA LEU A 9 -11.18 -6.31 7.72
C LEU A 9 -11.44 -7.66 7.05
N PRO A 10 -12.03 -7.70 5.83
CA PRO A 10 -12.23 -8.96 5.12
C PRO A 10 -10.95 -9.78 5.16
N GLU A 11 -11.05 -11.08 5.45
CA GLU A 11 -9.87 -11.94 5.66
C GLU A 11 -8.80 -11.69 4.58
N GLY A 12 -7.62 -11.23 5.00
CA GLY A 12 -6.47 -10.96 4.12
C GLY A 12 -6.27 -9.52 3.66
N LEU A 13 -7.16 -8.58 4.03
CA LEU A 13 -6.97 -7.14 3.78
C LEU A 13 -6.08 -6.53 4.88
N ILE A 14 -4.92 -6.01 4.50
CA ILE A 14 -3.89 -5.48 5.40
C ILE A 14 -3.55 -4.05 4.94
N SER A 15 -3.40 -3.12 5.89
CA SER A 15 -2.97 -1.76 5.54
C SER A 15 -1.47 -1.73 5.23
N LEU A 16 -1.03 -0.79 4.41
CA LEU A 16 0.42 -0.64 4.19
C LEU A 16 1.17 -0.28 5.47
N LEU A 17 0.52 0.35 6.44
CA LEU A 17 1.11 0.62 7.75
C LEU A 17 1.47 -0.68 8.47
N ASP A 18 0.58 -1.66 8.44
CA ASP A 18 0.84 -2.99 9.02
C ASP A 18 1.91 -3.74 8.23
N VAL A 19 1.94 -3.59 6.90
CA VAL A 19 3.02 -4.14 6.06
C VAL A 19 4.35 -3.51 6.43
N HIS A 20 4.43 -2.19 6.59
CA HIS A 20 5.65 -1.49 7.01
C HIS A 20 6.14 -2.04 8.37
N ALA A 21 5.24 -2.22 9.33
CA ALA A 21 5.60 -2.77 10.65
C ALA A 21 6.06 -4.24 10.60
N SER A 22 5.68 -4.99 9.56
CA SER A 22 5.95 -6.42 9.44
C SER A 22 7.09 -6.78 8.47
N LEU A 23 7.37 -5.91 7.49
CA LEU A 23 8.35 -6.13 6.43
C LEU A 23 9.74 -5.69 6.90
N ALA A 24 10.77 -6.51 6.66
CA ALA A 24 12.13 -6.11 6.99
C ALA A 24 12.75 -5.24 5.87
N GLU A 25 13.77 -4.46 6.23
CA GLU A 25 14.51 -3.63 5.27
C GLU A 25 15.11 -4.48 4.14
N GLY A 26 14.82 -4.11 2.89
CA GLY A 26 15.22 -4.84 1.70
C GLY A 26 14.37 -6.07 1.37
N GLU A 27 13.36 -6.41 2.19
CA GLU A 27 12.38 -7.43 1.84
C GLU A 27 11.28 -6.86 0.93
N SER A 28 10.73 -7.74 0.11
CA SER A 28 9.66 -7.41 -0.83
C SER A 28 8.50 -8.39 -0.69
N LEU A 29 7.30 -7.86 -0.61
CA LEU A 29 6.03 -8.59 -0.53
C LEU A 29 5.20 -8.34 -1.78
N ILE A 30 4.70 -9.41 -2.40
CA ILE A 30 3.73 -9.29 -3.50
C ILE A 30 2.33 -9.34 -2.90
N ALA A 31 1.52 -8.35 -3.25
CA ALA A 31 0.13 -8.24 -2.82
C ALA A 31 -0.73 -7.65 -3.94
N GLU A 32 -2.04 -7.83 -3.87
CA GLU A 32 -2.98 -7.15 -4.75
C GLU A 32 -3.41 -5.84 -4.11
N LEU A 33 -3.41 -4.74 -4.87
CA LEU A 33 -3.96 -3.48 -4.37
C LEU A 33 -5.47 -3.65 -4.19
N ALA A 34 -5.96 -3.67 -2.95
CA ALA A 34 -7.38 -3.91 -2.69
C ALA A 34 -8.17 -2.60 -2.66
N ARG A 35 -7.61 -1.55 -2.05
CA ARG A 35 -8.29 -0.27 -1.90
C ARG A 35 -7.30 0.88 -1.70
N LEU A 36 -7.58 1.99 -2.36
CA LEU A 36 -7.01 3.30 -2.04
C LEU A 36 -8.07 4.08 -1.27
N GLY A 37 -7.79 4.41 -0.02
CA GLY A 37 -8.61 5.31 0.78
C GLY A 37 -8.54 6.73 0.26
N GLU A 38 -9.52 7.56 0.64
CA GLU A 38 -9.50 8.97 0.30
C GLU A 38 -8.51 9.69 1.24
N PRO A 39 -7.48 10.39 0.71
CA PRO A 39 -6.63 11.22 1.55
C PRO A 39 -7.47 12.30 2.21
N VAL A 40 -7.17 12.62 3.47
CA VAL A 40 -7.93 13.64 4.21
C VAL A 40 -7.70 14.97 3.50
N GLN A 41 -8.75 15.75 3.24
CA GLN A 41 -8.71 17.03 2.48
C GLN A 41 -7.64 18.05 2.95
N SER A 42 -7.04 17.85 4.13
CA SER A 42 -5.92 18.66 4.64
C SER A 42 -4.58 18.36 3.97
N GLU A 43 -4.48 17.25 3.22
CA GLU A 43 -3.24 16.80 2.59
C GLU A 43 -3.23 17.21 1.11
N VAL A 44 -3.16 18.53 0.84
CA VAL A 44 -3.33 19.11 -0.50
C VAL A 44 -2.25 18.68 -1.52
N GLY A 45 -1.17 18.03 -1.08
CA GLY A 45 -0.14 17.40 -1.95
C GLY A 45 -0.25 15.87 -2.06
N ALA A 46 -1.09 15.23 -1.26
CA ALA A 46 -1.25 13.77 -1.19
C ALA A 46 -1.75 13.16 -2.49
N LEU A 47 -2.75 13.84 -3.07
CA LEU A 47 -3.40 13.39 -4.29
C LEU A 47 -2.42 13.32 -5.47
N SER A 48 -1.42 14.19 -5.54
CA SER A 48 -0.43 14.16 -6.63
C SER A 48 0.51 12.96 -6.52
N ALA A 49 0.96 12.61 -5.31
CA ALA A 49 1.77 11.41 -5.09
C ALA A 49 0.97 10.13 -5.37
N LEU A 50 -0.33 10.12 -5.00
CA LEU A 50 -1.23 9.02 -5.33
C LEU A 50 -1.60 8.96 -6.83
N ASP A 51 -1.67 10.10 -7.53
CA ASP A 51 -1.93 10.14 -8.99
C ASP A 51 -0.71 9.63 -9.79
N ASP A 52 0.50 9.82 -9.24
CA ASP A 52 1.73 9.20 -9.76
C ASP A 52 1.70 7.67 -9.57
N ILE A 53 1.03 7.19 -8.53
CA ILE A 53 0.67 5.78 -8.38
C ILE A 53 -0.45 5.48 -9.37
N LYS A 54 -0.08 5.26 -10.63
CA LYS A 54 -0.96 4.81 -11.73
C LYS A 54 -1.46 3.36 -11.54
N MET A 55 -1.64 2.93 -10.30
CA MET A 55 -2.13 1.62 -9.90
C MET A 55 -3.61 1.73 -9.55
N ARG A 56 -4.35 0.67 -9.82
CA ARG A 56 -5.78 0.59 -9.54
C ARG A 56 -6.05 -0.57 -8.61
N PRO A 57 -7.10 -0.49 -7.78
CA PRO A 57 -7.61 -1.67 -7.09
C PRO A 57 -7.77 -2.85 -8.06
N GLY A 58 -7.23 -4.02 -7.69
CA GLY A 58 -7.12 -5.22 -8.52
C GLY A 58 -5.77 -5.40 -9.22
N ASP A 59 -4.87 -4.41 -9.19
CA ASP A 59 -3.52 -4.58 -9.75
C ASP A 59 -2.62 -5.33 -8.75
N GLU A 60 -1.86 -6.31 -9.25
CA GLU A 60 -0.79 -6.96 -8.48
C GLU A 60 0.41 -6.02 -8.36
N ILE A 61 0.84 -5.80 -7.12
CA ILE A 61 1.91 -4.87 -6.76
C ILE A 61 2.96 -5.58 -5.91
N SER A 62 4.22 -5.17 -6.08
CA SER A 62 5.32 -5.53 -5.20
C SER A 62 5.63 -4.34 -4.30
N ILE A 63 5.58 -4.59 -2.99
CA ILE A 63 5.82 -3.66 -1.90
C ILE A 63 7.20 -3.99 -1.35
N THR A 64 8.14 -3.03 -1.37
CA THR A 64 9.50 -3.23 -0.84
C THR A 64 9.79 -2.15 0.19
N LEU A 65 10.33 -2.51 1.35
CA LEU A 65 10.81 -1.51 2.31
C LEU A 65 12.26 -1.14 1.94
N ASN A 66 12.49 0.13 1.60
CA ASN A 66 13.82 0.64 1.26
C ASN A 66 14.06 2.01 1.89
N ASP A 67 15.17 2.16 2.60
CA ASP A 67 15.56 3.33 3.38
C ASP A 67 14.47 3.80 4.36
N GLY A 68 13.66 2.87 4.90
CA GLY A 68 12.53 3.17 5.78
C GLY A 68 11.28 3.72 5.08
N GLU A 69 11.23 3.67 3.74
CA GLU A 69 10.06 4.04 2.94
C GLU A 69 9.50 2.83 2.19
N LEU A 70 8.17 2.71 2.14
CA LEU A 70 7.52 1.68 1.35
C LEU A 70 7.52 2.07 -0.13
N MET A 71 8.20 1.28 -0.95
CA MET A 71 8.24 1.41 -2.39
C MET A 71 7.23 0.46 -3.03
N LEU A 72 6.25 1.01 -3.76
CA LEU A 72 5.29 0.23 -4.54
C LEU A 72 5.71 0.14 -6.00
N SER A 73 5.69 -1.05 -6.58
CA SER A 73 5.89 -1.27 -8.01
C SER A 73 4.83 -2.19 -8.58
N GLN A 74 4.34 -1.92 -9.80
CA GLN A 74 3.32 -2.77 -10.42
C GLN A 74 3.96 -4.01 -11.04
N ASN A 75 3.47 -5.21 -10.68
CA ASN A 75 3.98 -6.45 -11.25
C ASN A 75 3.34 -6.71 -12.63
N GLY A 76 4.12 -7.18 -13.61
CA GLY A 76 3.60 -7.67 -14.90
C GLY A 76 3.24 -6.65 -15.99
N LYS A 77 3.37 -5.33 -15.78
CA LYS A 77 3.32 -4.34 -16.87
C LYS A 77 4.70 -3.71 -17.06
N PRO A 78 5.28 -3.68 -18.29
CA PRO A 78 6.41 -2.82 -18.57
C PRO A 78 5.90 -1.39 -18.50
N ALA A 79 5.87 -0.83 -17.29
CA ALA A 79 5.64 0.57 -17.10
C ALA A 79 6.64 1.30 -18.00
N LYS A 80 6.16 2.23 -18.82
CA LYS A 80 7.00 3.10 -19.67
C LYS A 80 7.91 4.04 -18.85
N GLY A 81 8.16 3.72 -17.58
CA GLY A 81 9.11 4.33 -16.67
C GLY A 81 9.49 3.30 -15.61
N LYS A 82 10.72 3.39 -15.10
CA LYS A 82 11.20 2.65 -13.93
C LYS A 82 10.33 3.00 -12.72
N GLY A 83 9.16 2.40 -12.58
CA GLY A 83 8.06 2.99 -11.80
C GLY A 83 7.87 2.34 -10.44
N SER A 84 8.87 2.43 -9.56
CA SER A 84 8.62 2.26 -8.12
C SER A 84 8.23 3.63 -7.56
N VAL A 85 7.12 3.70 -6.84
CA VAL A 85 6.66 4.95 -6.20
C VAL A 85 6.81 4.79 -4.70
N ALA A 86 7.48 5.76 -4.08
CA ALA A 86 7.57 5.84 -2.63
C ALA A 86 6.20 6.24 -2.06
N VAL A 87 5.70 5.44 -1.13
CA VAL A 87 4.50 5.74 -0.36
C VAL A 87 4.93 6.51 0.87
N PRO A 88 4.45 7.75 1.03
CA PRO A 88 4.74 8.49 2.23
C PRO A 88 3.99 7.88 3.43
N GLN A 89 4.62 7.94 4.60
CA GLN A 89 4.12 7.31 5.82
C GLN A 89 2.68 7.72 6.21
N TRP A 90 2.27 8.94 5.88
CA TRP A 90 0.90 9.41 6.14
C TRP A 90 -0.14 8.71 5.25
N ALA A 91 0.23 8.21 4.06
CA ALA A 91 -0.66 7.52 3.13
C ALA A 91 -0.81 6.02 3.45
N GLU A 92 0.17 5.43 4.13
CA GLU A 92 0.20 4.01 4.50
C GLU A 92 -1.09 3.50 5.19
N PRO A 93 -1.68 4.19 6.19
CA PRO A 93 -2.92 3.73 6.83
C PRO A 93 -4.16 3.87 5.93
N HIS A 94 -4.04 4.57 4.80
CA HIS A 94 -5.14 4.77 3.84
C HIS A 94 -5.05 3.82 2.66
N ILE A 95 -3.94 3.11 2.46
CA ILE A 95 -3.76 2.15 1.36
C ILE A 95 -3.88 0.75 1.91
N PHE A 96 -4.76 -0.04 1.31
CA PHE A 96 -5.02 -1.40 1.73
C PHE A 96 -4.73 -2.38 0.60
N VAL A 97 -4.07 -3.47 0.97
CA VAL A 97 -3.63 -4.52 0.05
C VAL A 97 -4.17 -5.86 0.51
N GLN A 98 -4.34 -6.79 -0.41
CA GLN A 98 -4.68 -8.17 -0.13
C GLN A 98 -3.46 -9.04 -0.39
N VAL A 99 -2.96 -9.70 0.65
CA VAL A 99 -1.85 -10.64 0.49
C VAL A 99 -2.42 -11.95 -0.02
N SER A 100 -2.00 -12.37 -1.22
CA SER A 100 -2.37 -13.68 -1.78
C SER A 100 -1.73 -14.76 -0.92
N ASN A 101 -2.52 -15.36 -0.04
CA ASN A 101 -2.11 -16.53 0.73
C ASN A 101 -1.90 -17.68 -0.27
N GLN A 102 -0.65 -18.08 -0.48
CA GLN A 102 -0.33 -19.30 -1.23
C GLN A 102 -0.61 -20.55 -0.41
#